data_AF-A0A532DNC0-F1
#
_entry.id   AF-A0A532DNC0-F1
#
_cell.length_a   1.000
_cell.length_b   1.000
_cell.length_c   1.000
_cell.angle_alpha   90.00
_cell.angle_beta   90.00
_cell.angle_gamma   90.00
#
_symmetry.space_group_name_H-M   'P 1'
#
loop_
_entity.id
_entity.type
_entity.pdbx_description
1 polymer ?
#
loop_
_entity_poly.entity_id
_entity_poly.type
_entity_poly.pdbx_seq_one_letter_code
_entity_poly.pdbx_strand_id
1 'polypeptide(L)'
;MSIYATLWRLKFPRHGDVHTGCKWVEVTAQGVPPHIGSSTPGLGNEDGDPYADFLPPAVVTDEDGDAEFMRAVVIITEETVKGTARHPQEYSNPLLMLDGKQYASMTFDELHNRICDALRGAQPRLTIETIDSDGRHSLHFEDGTSRDL
;
A
#
# COMPACT_ATOMS: atom_id res chain seq x y z
N MET A 1 -4.29 -20.59 -6.42
CA MET A 1 -3.62 -20.08 -5.19
C MET A 1 -3.25 -18.61 -5.39
N SER A 2 -3.09 -17.85 -4.31
CA SER A 2 -2.65 -16.44 -4.33
C SER A 2 -1.14 -16.37 -4.12
N ILE A 3 -0.43 -15.45 -4.79
CA ILE A 3 1.02 -15.21 -4.59
C ILE A 3 1.32 -14.29 -3.39
N TYR A 4 0.28 -13.86 -2.68
CA TYR A 4 0.37 -12.87 -1.61
C TYR A 4 0.03 -13.48 -0.25
N ALA A 5 0.79 -13.12 0.77
CA ALA A 5 0.50 -13.40 2.18
C ALA A 5 0.09 -12.10 2.90
N THR A 6 -1.01 -12.12 3.64
CA THR A 6 -1.43 -10.93 4.41
C THR A 6 -0.48 -10.71 5.59
N LEU A 7 0.06 -9.49 5.71
CA LEU A 7 0.92 -9.09 6.82
C LEU A 7 0.09 -8.43 7.93
N TRP A 8 -0.77 -7.47 7.56
CA TRP A 8 -1.66 -6.76 8.48
C TRP A 8 -2.86 -6.15 7.75
N ARG A 9 -3.88 -5.79 8.53
CA ARG A 9 -5.08 -5.04 8.12
C ARG A 9 -5.39 -3.98 9.17
N LEU A 10 -5.47 -2.72 8.76
CA LEU A 10 -5.67 -1.57 9.65
C LEU A 10 -6.62 -0.55 9.03
N LYS A 11 -7.21 0.33 9.85
CA LYS A 11 -8.05 1.43 9.37
C LYS A 11 -7.26 2.73 9.27
N PHE A 12 -7.47 3.44 8.16
CA PHE A 12 -6.91 4.77 7.92
C PHE A 12 -8.02 5.76 7.59
N PRO A 13 -7.81 7.08 7.79
CA PRO A 13 -8.72 8.10 7.29
C PRO A 13 -8.85 7.95 5.77
N ARG A 14 -10.07 7.90 5.28
CA ARG A 14 -10.37 7.60 3.86
C ARG A 14 -9.66 8.55 2.88
N HIS A 15 -9.36 9.77 3.31
CA HIS A 15 -8.68 10.79 2.54
C HIS A 15 -7.34 11.21 3.14
N GLY A 16 -6.72 10.33 3.94
CA GLY A 16 -5.38 10.55 4.51
C GLY A 16 -5.32 11.48 5.73
N ASP A 17 -6.34 12.29 5.97
CA ASP A 17 -6.36 13.26 7.07
C ASP A 17 -7.44 12.96 8.12
N VAL A 18 -7.05 13.01 9.39
CA VAL A 18 -7.95 12.85 10.54
C VAL A 18 -8.66 14.17 10.81
N HIS A 19 -9.99 14.14 10.92
CA HIS A 19 -10.82 15.24 11.40
C HIS A 19 -12.12 14.70 12.00
N THR A 20 -12.88 15.55 12.71
CA THR A 20 -14.19 15.14 13.25
C THR A 20 -15.10 14.66 12.12
N GLY A 21 -15.67 13.46 12.29
CA GLY A 21 -16.57 12.87 11.30
C GLY A 21 -15.90 12.31 10.03
N CYS A 22 -14.56 12.24 9.97
CA CYS A 22 -13.89 11.65 8.82
C CYS A 22 -14.29 10.16 8.64
N LYS A 23 -14.46 9.75 7.39
CA LYS A 23 -14.69 8.34 7.05
C LYS A 23 -13.39 7.56 7.15
N TRP A 24 -13.51 6.25 7.39
CA TRP A 24 -12.38 5.33 7.48
C TRP A 24 -12.43 4.34 6.32
N VAL A 25 -11.27 3.84 5.92
CA VAL A 25 -11.10 2.77 4.93
C VAL A 25 -10.19 1.69 5.50
N GLU A 26 -10.48 0.43 5.19
CA GLU A 26 -9.57 -0.68 5.50
C GLU A 26 -8.42 -0.70 4.49
N VAL A 27 -7.20 -0.72 5.00
CA VAL A 27 -5.96 -0.87 4.25
C VAL A 27 -5.30 -2.19 4.64
N THR A 28 -4.91 -2.98 3.65
CA THR A 28 -4.24 -4.27 3.84
C THR A 28 -2.85 -4.21 3.21
N ALA A 29 -1.82 -4.62 3.96
CA ALA A 29 -0.52 -4.95 3.38
C ALA A 29 -0.40 -6.44 3.13
N GLN A 30 0.09 -6.80 1.95
CA GLN A 30 0.36 -8.17 1.57
C GLN A 30 1.79 -8.32 1.06
N GLY A 31 2.52 -9.26 1.64
CA GLY A 31 3.87 -9.63 1.21
C GLY A 31 3.81 -10.59 0.03
N VAL A 32 4.75 -10.41 -0.91
CA VAL A 32 5.08 -11.40 -1.93
C VAL A 32 6.33 -12.14 -1.48
N PRO A 33 6.24 -13.46 -1.18
CA PRO A 33 7.38 -14.24 -0.74
C PRO A 33 8.57 -14.20 -1.71
N PRO A 34 9.80 -14.42 -1.22
CA PRO A 34 11.03 -14.30 -2.03
C PRO A 34 11.07 -15.23 -3.25
N HIS A 35 10.62 -16.48 -3.09
CA HIS A 35 10.64 -17.50 -4.15
C HIS A 35 9.71 -17.19 -5.34
N ILE A 36 8.77 -16.24 -5.19
CA ILE A 36 7.81 -15.92 -6.25
C ILE A 36 8.53 -15.28 -7.43
N GLY A 37 8.61 -16.00 -8.56
CA GLY A 37 9.32 -15.58 -9.77
C GLY A 37 10.85 -15.72 -9.68
N SER A 38 11.38 -16.35 -8.62
CA SER A 38 12.82 -16.55 -8.48
C SER A 38 13.31 -17.62 -9.46
N SER A 39 14.42 -17.33 -10.14
CA SER A 39 15.04 -18.26 -11.10
C SER A 39 15.94 -19.31 -10.43
N THR A 40 15.93 -19.40 -9.09
CA THR A 40 16.68 -20.44 -8.37
C THR A 40 16.19 -21.83 -8.81
N PRO A 41 17.09 -22.75 -9.20
CA PRO A 41 16.71 -24.08 -9.66
C PRO A 41 15.86 -24.84 -8.64
N GLY A 42 14.81 -25.51 -9.10
CA GLY A 42 13.88 -26.27 -8.26
C GLY A 42 12.67 -25.48 -7.79
N LEU A 43 12.60 -24.16 -8.04
CA LEU A 43 11.49 -23.30 -7.63
C LEU A 43 10.48 -23.00 -8.75
N GLY A 44 10.70 -23.52 -9.97
CA GLY A 44 9.69 -23.56 -11.04
C GLY A 44 9.56 -22.29 -11.88
N ASN A 45 10.50 -21.34 -11.78
CA ASN A 45 10.56 -20.14 -12.63
C ASN A 45 11.92 -20.00 -13.34
N GLU A 46 12.58 -21.13 -13.61
CA GLU A 46 13.87 -21.18 -14.31
C GLU A 46 13.79 -20.63 -15.74
N ASP A 47 12.62 -20.79 -16.38
CA ASP A 47 12.34 -20.30 -17.73
C ASP A 47 11.91 -18.81 -17.76
N GLY A 48 11.83 -18.15 -16.59
CA GLY A 48 11.53 -16.73 -16.47
C GLY A 48 10.48 -16.41 -15.42
N ASP A 49 10.46 -15.14 -15.00
CA ASP A 49 9.56 -14.61 -13.98
C ASP A 49 8.21 -14.17 -14.59
N PRO A 50 7.10 -14.90 -14.34
CA PRO A 50 5.79 -14.56 -14.92
C PRO A 50 5.16 -13.29 -14.32
N TYR A 51 5.78 -12.71 -13.28
CA TYR A 51 5.26 -11.55 -12.56
C TYR A 51 6.09 -10.28 -12.77
N ALA A 52 7.16 -10.34 -13.56
CA ALA A 52 8.10 -9.24 -13.81
C ALA A 52 7.43 -7.97 -14.35
N ASP A 53 6.29 -8.11 -15.04
CA ASP A 53 5.53 -7.01 -15.65
C ASP A 53 4.80 -6.12 -14.64
N PHE A 54 4.60 -6.58 -13.40
CA PHE A 54 3.82 -5.86 -12.39
C PHE A 54 4.34 -5.96 -10.95
N LEU A 55 5.43 -6.70 -10.73
CA LEU A 55 6.13 -6.75 -9.44
C LEU A 55 7.55 -6.20 -9.60
N PRO A 56 8.17 -5.73 -8.49
CA PRO A 56 9.60 -5.48 -8.46
C PRO A 56 10.41 -6.70 -8.92
N PRO A 57 11.68 -6.54 -9.33
CA PRO A 57 12.52 -7.65 -9.75
C PRO A 57 12.51 -8.81 -8.75
N ALA A 58 12.56 -10.04 -9.26
CA ALA A 58 12.64 -11.23 -8.41
C ALA A 58 13.89 -11.20 -7.52
N VAL A 59 13.77 -11.77 -6.33
CA VAL A 59 14.86 -11.86 -5.36
C VAL A 59 15.62 -13.17 -5.59
N VAL A 60 16.95 -13.11 -5.46
CA VAL A 60 17.79 -14.32 -5.44
C VAL A 60 17.55 -15.02 -4.11
N THR A 61 17.19 -16.29 -4.18
CA THR A 61 16.88 -17.13 -3.01
C THR A 61 17.91 -18.24 -2.86
N ASP A 62 17.97 -18.85 -1.68
CA ASP A 62 18.65 -20.12 -1.48
C ASP A 62 17.84 -21.31 -2.05
N GLU A 63 18.34 -22.52 -1.90
CA GLU A 63 17.74 -23.75 -2.42
C GLU A 63 16.33 -24.04 -1.83
N ASP A 64 16.03 -23.49 -0.65
CA ASP A 64 14.74 -23.62 0.02
C ASP A 64 13.74 -22.52 -0.38
N GLY A 65 14.18 -21.54 -1.19
CA GLY A 65 13.35 -20.43 -1.65
C GLY A 65 13.28 -19.27 -0.66
N ASP A 66 14.19 -19.24 0.31
CA ASP A 66 14.27 -18.19 1.32
C ASP A 66 15.24 -17.08 0.91
N ALA A 67 14.98 -15.88 1.43
CA ALA A 67 15.87 -14.73 1.33
C ALA A 67 15.65 -13.79 2.51
N GLU A 68 16.58 -12.87 2.72
CA GLU A 68 16.53 -11.88 3.81
C GLU A 68 15.26 -11.02 3.77
N PHE A 69 14.77 -10.69 2.56
CA PHE A 69 13.60 -9.85 2.37
C PHE A 69 12.60 -10.50 1.42
N MET A 70 11.32 -10.23 1.67
CA MET A 70 10.25 -10.48 0.70
C MET A 70 10.57 -9.82 -0.65
N ARG A 71 10.03 -10.36 -1.74
CA ARG A 71 10.15 -9.70 -3.05
C ARG A 71 9.50 -8.33 -3.05
N ALA A 72 8.28 -8.24 -2.51
CA ALA A 72 7.52 -7.02 -2.48
C ALA A 72 6.54 -6.98 -1.31
N VAL A 73 6.07 -5.78 -0.98
CA VAL A 73 4.88 -5.56 -0.18
C VAL A 73 3.93 -4.68 -0.99
N VAL A 74 2.74 -5.22 -1.27
CA VAL A 74 1.66 -4.51 -1.96
C VAL A 74 0.64 -4.07 -0.93
N ILE A 75 0.32 -2.79 -0.94
CA ILE A 75 -0.65 -2.19 -0.03
C ILE A 75 -1.88 -1.82 -0.85
N ILE A 76 -3.04 -2.28 -0.38
CA ILE A 76 -4.32 -2.17 -1.08
C ILE A 76 -5.39 -1.66 -0.13
N THR A 77 -6.48 -1.14 -0.69
CA THR A 77 -7.72 -0.88 0.04
C THR A 77 -8.73 -1.99 -0.27
N GLU A 78 -9.84 -2.01 0.47
CA GLU A 78 -10.99 -2.88 0.14
C GLU A 78 -11.59 -2.62 -1.26
N GLU A 79 -11.26 -1.48 -1.87
CA GLU A 79 -11.73 -1.06 -3.19
C GLU A 79 -10.76 -1.46 -4.32
N THR A 80 -9.55 -1.90 -3.98
CA THR A 80 -8.55 -2.30 -4.98
C THR A 80 -8.97 -3.60 -5.65
N VAL A 81 -9.09 -3.55 -6.98
CA VAL A 81 -9.51 -4.71 -7.78
C VAL A 81 -8.31 -5.62 -8.04
N LYS A 82 -8.46 -6.91 -7.73
CA LYS A 82 -7.49 -7.96 -8.09
C LYS A 82 -7.91 -8.66 -9.39
N GLY A 83 -6.93 -8.91 -10.25
CA GLY A 83 -7.09 -9.53 -11.54
C GLY A 83 -7.26 -8.49 -12.64
N THR A 84 -6.21 -8.29 -13.42
CA THR A 84 -6.24 -7.45 -14.62
C THR A 84 -6.41 -8.31 -15.87
N ALA A 85 -6.67 -7.68 -17.02
CA ALA A 85 -6.65 -8.37 -18.31
C ALA A 85 -5.28 -8.99 -18.64
N ARG A 86 -4.20 -8.43 -18.06
CA ARG A 86 -2.83 -8.93 -18.21
C ARG A 86 -2.59 -10.16 -17.35
N HIS A 87 -2.96 -10.12 -16.08
CA HIS A 87 -2.68 -11.23 -15.16
C HIS A 87 -3.66 -11.33 -13.98
N PRO A 88 -4.16 -12.53 -13.62
CA PRO A 88 -5.17 -12.71 -12.56
C PRO A 88 -4.65 -12.43 -11.13
N GLN A 89 -3.34 -12.39 -10.94
CA GLN A 89 -2.73 -12.03 -9.64
C GLN A 89 -2.42 -10.54 -9.51
N GLU A 90 -2.47 -9.78 -10.60
CA GLU A 90 -2.13 -8.37 -10.57
C GLU A 90 -3.25 -7.55 -9.90
N TYR A 91 -2.89 -6.59 -9.05
CA TYR A 91 -3.84 -5.58 -8.57
C TYR A 91 -3.90 -4.40 -9.53
N SER A 92 -5.11 -3.94 -9.88
CA SER A 92 -5.29 -2.70 -10.62
C SER A 92 -5.07 -1.53 -9.68
N ASN A 93 -4.04 -0.72 -9.95
CA ASN A 93 -3.69 0.49 -9.20
C ASN A 93 -3.64 0.24 -7.67
N PRO A 94 -2.72 -0.61 -7.17
CA PRO A 94 -2.54 -0.77 -5.73
C PRO A 94 -2.19 0.58 -5.09
N LEU A 95 -2.59 0.79 -3.83
CA LEU A 95 -2.34 2.04 -3.12
C LEU A 95 -0.84 2.34 -3.05
N LEU A 96 -0.03 1.33 -2.71
CA LEU A 96 1.43 1.39 -2.76
C LEU A 96 2.00 0.03 -3.19
N MET A 97 3.17 0.07 -3.82
CA MET A 97 3.99 -1.11 -4.10
C MET A 97 5.43 -0.80 -3.68
N LEU A 98 5.94 -1.58 -2.75
CA LEU A 98 7.30 -1.44 -2.21
C LEU A 98 8.06 -2.73 -2.47
N ASP A 99 9.36 -2.65 -2.75
CA ASP A 99 10.20 -3.83 -2.61
C ASP A 99 10.35 -4.21 -1.13
N GLY A 100 10.64 -5.48 -0.83
CA GLY A 100 10.65 -5.93 0.56
C GLY A 100 11.74 -5.30 1.42
N LYS A 101 12.87 -4.90 0.82
CA LYS A 101 13.96 -4.21 1.53
C LYS A 101 13.53 -2.80 1.94
N GLN A 102 12.88 -2.06 1.04
CA GLN A 102 12.30 -0.75 1.33
C GLN A 102 11.28 -0.83 2.46
N TYR A 103 10.37 -1.82 2.41
CA TYR A 103 9.39 -2.02 3.48
C TYR A 103 10.06 -2.33 4.82
N ALA A 104 11.03 -3.25 4.84
CA ALA A 104 11.71 -3.66 6.07
C ALA A 104 12.58 -2.56 6.71
N SER A 105 13.08 -1.62 5.91
CA SER A 105 13.93 -0.52 6.38
C SER A 105 13.12 0.71 6.84
N MET A 106 11.82 0.74 6.58
CA MET A 106 10.96 1.90 6.84
C MET A 106 10.42 1.88 8.27
N THR A 107 10.40 3.04 8.92
CA THR A 107 9.69 3.19 10.20
C THR A 107 8.17 3.14 9.99
N PHE A 108 7.42 2.85 11.05
CA PHE A 108 5.96 2.90 10.96
C PHE A 108 5.44 4.29 10.61
N ASP A 109 6.08 5.36 11.12
CA ASP A 109 5.66 6.74 10.84
C ASP A 109 5.82 7.10 9.35
N GLU A 110 6.94 6.71 8.73
CA GLU A 110 7.16 6.91 7.30
C GLU A 110 6.15 6.12 6.46
N LEU A 111 5.86 4.87 6.84
CA LEU A 111 4.88 4.03 6.16
C LEU A 111 3.47 4.62 6.30
N HIS A 112 3.09 5.02 7.50
CA HIS A 112 1.82 5.66 7.79
C HIS A 112 1.64 6.92 6.95
N ASN A 113 2.64 7.80 6.90
CA ASN A 113 2.57 9.03 6.10
C ASN A 113 2.42 8.73 4.61
N ARG A 114 3.18 7.78 4.05
CA ARG A 114 3.02 7.38 2.63
C ARG A 114 1.63 6.83 2.32
N ILE A 115 1.05 6.03 3.22
CA ILE A 115 -0.31 5.51 3.06
C ILE A 115 -1.31 6.66 3.08
N CYS A 116 -1.20 7.57 4.05
CA CYS A 116 -2.09 8.73 4.13
C CYS A 116 -1.96 9.65 2.91
N ASP A 117 -0.75 9.91 2.43
CA ASP A 117 -0.50 10.71 1.24
C ASP A 117 -1.10 10.05 -0.01
N ALA A 118 -0.94 8.73 -0.17
CA ALA A 118 -1.54 7.97 -1.27
C ALA A 118 -3.08 7.99 -1.22
N LEU A 119 -3.67 7.89 -0.02
CA LEU A 119 -5.14 7.97 0.17
C LEU A 119 -5.68 9.38 -0.10
N ARG A 120 -4.92 10.42 0.26
CA ARG A 120 -5.26 11.81 -0.03
C ARG A 120 -5.22 12.10 -1.53
N GLY A 121 -4.28 11.47 -2.25
CA GLY A 121 -4.09 11.68 -3.67
C GLY A 121 -3.69 13.13 -3.95
N ALA A 122 -4.38 13.78 -4.88
CA ALA A 122 -4.10 15.18 -5.27
C ALA A 122 -4.83 16.23 -4.41
N GLN A 123 -5.58 15.81 -3.37
CA GLN A 123 -6.27 16.76 -2.49
C GLN A 123 -5.26 17.46 -1.56
N PRO A 124 -5.48 18.75 -1.25
CA PRO A 124 -4.61 19.46 -0.32
C PRO A 124 -4.71 18.86 1.08
N ARG A 125 -3.60 18.85 1.82
CA ARG A 125 -3.55 18.35 3.19
C ARG A 125 -4.37 19.22 4.14
N LEU A 126 -5.17 18.59 5.00
CA LEU A 126 -5.79 19.28 6.13
C LEU A 126 -4.72 19.77 7.11
N THR A 127 -4.73 21.07 7.40
CA THR A 127 -3.78 21.70 8.32
C THR A 127 -4.39 21.89 9.71
N ILE A 128 -5.65 22.32 9.79
CA ILE A 128 -6.33 22.55 11.06
C ILE A 128 -7.85 22.41 10.94
N GLU A 129 -8.47 21.91 12.00
CA GLU A 129 -9.91 21.94 12.22
C GLU A 129 -10.19 22.95 13.34
N THR A 130 -11.12 23.87 13.11
CA THR A 130 -11.57 24.87 14.09
C THR A 130 -13.01 24.63 14.48
N ILE A 131 -13.32 24.80 15.76
CA ILE A 131 -14.68 24.73 16.30
C ILE A 131 -15.01 26.10 16.87
N ASP A 132 -16.07 26.74 16.38
CA ASP A 132 -16.51 28.04 16.88
C ASP A 132 -17.37 27.93 18.16
N SER A 133 -17.76 29.08 18.72
CA SER A 133 -18.60 29.14 19.92
C SER A 133 -20.00 28.56 19.71
N ASP A 134 -20.46 28.47 18.47
CA ASP A 134 -21.75 27.91 18.09
C ASP A 134 -21.64 26.40 17.80
N GLY A 135 -20.44 25.82 17.94
CA GLY A 135 -20.14 24.41 17.69
C GLY A 135 -20.00 24.07 16.20
N ARG A 136 -19.85 25.05 15.31
CA ARG A 136 -19.62 24.81 13.88
C ARG A 136 -18.16 24.46 13.64
N HIS A 137 -17.96 23.47 12.78
CA HIS A 137 -16.64 22.97 12.42
C HIS A 137 -16.24 23.52 11.04
N SER A 138 -15.03 24.06 10.95
CA SER A 138 -14.41 24.46 9.68
C SER A 138 -13.04 23.78 9.53
N LEU A 139 -12.82 23.19 8.37
CA LEU A 139 -11.58 22.54 7.97
C LEU A 139 -10.75 23.51 7.12
N HIS A 140 -9.47 23.66 7.40
CA HIS A 140 -8.55 24.54 6.67
C HIS A 140 -7.40 23.75 6.08
N PHE A 141 -7.15 23.93 4.80
CA PHE A 141 -6.22 23.14 4.01
C PHE A 141 -4.94 23.92 3.68
N GLU A 142 -3.88 23.20 3.33
CA GLU A 142 -2.56 23.79 3.07
C GLU A 142 -2.52 24.75 1.87
N ASP A 143 -3.49 24.63 0.95
CA ASP A 143 -3.65 25.53 -0.19
C ASP A 143 -4.39 26.83 0.16
N GLY A 144 -4.74 27.01 1.43
CA GLY A 144 -5.46 28.17 1.95
C GLY A 144 -6.97 28.10 1.76
N THR A 145 -7.51 27.00 1.22
CA THR A 145 -8.96 26.79 1.15
C THR A 145 -9.53 26.35 2.50
N SER A 146 -10.83 26.60 2.70
CA SER A 146 -11.57 26.16 3.88
C SER A 146 -12.89 25.52 3.49
N ARG A 147 -13.35 24.55 4.29
CA ARG A 147 -14.64 23.85 4.11
C ARG A 147 -15.35 23.69 5.45
N ASP A 148 -16.60 24.10 5.52
CA ASP A 148 -17.47 23.83 6.68
C ASP A 148 -17.98 22.38 6.64
N LEU A 149 -18.10 21.76 7.82
CA LEU A 149 -18.66 20.41 7.99
C LEU A 149 -20.16 20.40 8.28
#